data_AF-A0A2V8SXH0-F1
#
_entry.id   AF-A0A2V8SXH0-F1
#
_cell.length_a   1.000
_cell.length_b   1.000
_cell.length_c   1.000
_cell.angle_alpha   90.00
_cell.angle_beta   90.00
_cell.angle_gamma   90.00
#
_symmetry.space_group_name_H-M   'P 1'
#
loop_
_entity.id
_entity.type
_entity.pdbx_description
1 polymer ?
#
loop_
_entity_poly.entity_id
_entity_poly.type
_entity_poly.pdbx_seq_one_letter_code
_entity_poly.pdbx_strand_id
1 'polypeptide(L)'
;THRIHHAHTDAPADPHSPRDGTWWAHAGWIFRGTAQHHDRATIERYSPDLLKDRFNVWISRWYYLPQITLGVALLLFGGWSVFLWGIFLRTVVGLHSTWLVN
;
A
#
# COMPACT_ATOMS: atom_id res chain seq x y z
N THR A 1 7.46 -3.95 4.08
CA THR A 1 7.42 -4.66 2.79
C THR A 1 8.55 -4.25 1.84
N HIS A 2 8.57 -3.06 1.25
CA HIS A 2 9.53 -2.69 0.20
C HIS A 2 11.02 -2.85 0.61
N ARG A 3 11.42 -2.38 1.81
CA ARG A 3 12.78 -2.59 2.33
C ARG A 3 13.11 -4.07 2.61
N ILE A 4 12.10 -4.87 2.95
CA ILE A 4 12.25 -6.32 3.17
C ILE A 4 12.43 -7.03 1.83
N HIS A 5 11.64 -6.67 0.81
CA HIS A 5 11.81 -7.14 -0.56
C HIS A 5 13.24 -6.88 -1.08
N HIS A 6 13.78 -5.67 -0.90
CA HIS A 6 15.16 -5.39 -1.29
C HIS A 6 16.21 -6.15 -0.46
N ALA A 7 15.94 -6.41 0.81
CA ALA A 7 16.86 -7.14 1.68
C ALA A 7 16.90 -8.64 1.40
N HIS A 8 15.81 -9.19 0.84
CA HIS A 8 15.62 -10.62 0.61
C HIS A 8 15.20 -10.94 -0.81
N THR A 9 15.55 -10.10 -1.79
CA THR A 9 15.06 -10.21 -3.17
C THR A 9 15.24 -11.63 -3.69
N ASP A 10 14.17 -12.21 -4.23
CA ASP A 10 14.15 -13.56 -4.79
C ASP A 10 14.51 -14.70 -3.81
N ALA A 11 14.53 -14.42 -2.51
CA ALA A 11 14.69 -15.39 -1.44
C ALA A 11 13.35 -15.65 -0.74
N PRO A 12 13.22 -16.74 0.05
CA PRO A 12 11.95 -17.11 0.69
C PRO A 12 11.33 -16.05 1.63
N ALA A 13 12.08 -15.03 2.04
CA ALA A 13 11.60 -13.93 2.88
C ALA A 13 11.13 -12.70 2.08
N ASP A 14 11.21 -12.73 0.76
CA ASP A 14 10.67 -11.71 -0.13
C ASP A 14 9.13 -11.74 -0.10
N PRO A 15 8.45 -10.66 0.32
CA PRO A 15 7.00 -10.65 0.44
C PRO A 15 6.24 -10.77 -0.89
N HIS A 16 6.85 -10.42 -2.02
CA HIS A 16 6.18 -10.40 -3.32
C HIS A 16 7.09 -10.90 -4.44
N SER A 17 7.91 -11.93 -4.16
CA SER A 17 8.81 -12.48 -5.18
C SER A 17 8.04 -12.96 -6.42
N PRO A 18 8.48 -12.59 -7.63
CA PRO A 18 7.99 -13.17 -8.87
C PRO A 18 8.17 -14.68 -8.97
N ARG A 19 9.10 -15.26 -8.20
CA ARG A 19 9.37 -16.71 -8.17
C ARG A 19 8.21 -17.51 -7.56
N ASP A 20 7.41 -16.88 -6.71
CA ASP A 20 6.19 -17.47 -6.13
C ASP A 20 4.98 -17.38 -7.08
N GLY A 21 5.18 -16.85 -8.29
CA GLY A 21 4.23 -16.83 -9.39
C GLY A 21 3.75 -15.43 -9.77
N THR A 22 3.47 -15.23 -11.06
CA THR A 22 3.07 -13.93 -11.62
C THR A 22 1.85 -13.31 -10.92
N TRP A 23 0.83 -14.12 -10.62
CA TRP A 23 -0.35 -13.62 -9.91
C TRP A 23 -0.07 -13.31 -8.44
N TRP A 24 0.86 -14.02 -7.82
CA TRP A 24 1.29 -13.75 -6.45
C TRP A 24 1.97 -12.40 -6.36
N ALA A 25 3.02 -12.18 -7.17
CA ALA A 25 3.78 -10.93 -7.19
C ALA A 25 2.92 -9.72 -7.61
N HIS A 26 2.00 -9.89 -8.57
CA HIS A 26 1.09 -8.81 -8.97
C HIS A 26 0.16 -8.41 -7.83
N ALA A 27 -0.69 -9.31 -7.33
CA ALA A 27 -1.72 -8.92 -6.35
C ALA A 27 -1.96 -9.95 -5.23
N GLY A 28 -1.56 -11.20 -5.41
CA GLY A 28 -1.82 -12.28 -4.46
C GLY A 28 -1.22 -12.02 -3.09
N TRP A 29 -0.02 -11.43 -3.03
CA TRP A 29 0.64 -11.10 -1.77
C TRP A 29 -0.10 -10.04 -0.95
N ILE A 30 -0.85 -9.14 -1.58
CA ILE A 30 -1.71 -8.16 -0.89
C ILE A 30 -2.95 -8.84 -0.30
N PHE A 31 -3.62 -9.69 -1.08
CA PHE A 31 -4.92 -10.26 -0.69
C PHE A 31 -4.80 -11.48 0.23
N ARG A 32 -3.71 -12.23 0.12
CA ARG A 32 -3.49 -13.48 0.87
C ARG A 32 -2.21 -13.49 1.70
N GLY A 33 -1.27 -12.57 1.46
CA GLY A 33 -0.02 -12.50 2.21
C GLY A 33 -0.18 -11.79 3.56
N THR A 34 0.79 -12.02 4.43
CA THR A 34 0.86 -11.40 5.77
C THR A 34 1.85 -10.24 5.83
N ALA A 35 2.48 -9.90 4.71
CA ALA A 35 3.54 -8.90 4.64
C ALA A 35 3.09 -7.48 5.04
N GLN A 36 1.79 -7.20 5.06
CA GLN A 36 1.25 -5.92 5.56
C GLN A 36 1.16 -5.86 7.09
N HIS A 37 1.21 -7.02 7.76
CA HIS A 37 1.04 -7.17 9.21
C HIS A 37 2.39 -7.53 9.84
N HIS A 38 3.21 -6.51 10.07
CA HIS A 38 4.49 -6.67 10.76
C HIS A 38 4.34 -6.39 12.26
N ASP A 39 5.07 -7.16 13.07
CA ASP A 39 5.21 -6.88 14.49
C ASP A 39 6.05 -5.60 14.71
N ARG A 40 5.99 -5.08 15.93
CA ARG A 40 6.68 -3.83 16.28
C ARG A 40 8.20 -3.95 16.09
N ALA A 41 8.78 -5.10 16.41
CA ALA A 41 10.22 -5.34 16.26
C ALA A 41 10.65 -5.26 14.78
N THR A 42 9.88 -5.84 13.86
CA THR A 42 10.14 -5.75 12.42
C THR A 42 10.03 -4.30 11.93
N ILE A 43 9.01 -3.57 12.36
CA ILE A 43 8.82 -2.16 11.96
C ILE A 43 9.98 -1.30 12.48
N GLU A 44 10.39 -1.47 13.73
CA GLU A 44 11.52 -0.73 14.31
C GLU A 44 12.86 -1.07 13.62
N ARG A 45 13.05 -2.32 13.19
CA ARG A 45 14.24 -2.73 12.44
C ARG A 45 14.29 -2.14 11.04
N TYR A 46 13.17 -2.20 10.31
CA TYR A 46 13.17 -1.86 8.88
C TYR A 46 12.75 -0.41 8.60
N SER A 47 12.10 0.30 9.52
CA SER A 47 11.61 1.68 9.32
C SER A 47 11.87 2.63 10.50
N PRO A 48 13.06 2.62 11.14
CA PRO A 48 13.33 3.44 12.33
C PRO A 48 13.28 4.94 12.07
N ASP A 49 13.59 5.38 10.85
CA ASP A 49 13.51 6.75 10.38
C ASP A 49 12.06 7.24 10.25
N LEU A 50 11.18 6.43 9.67
CA LEU A 50 9.76 6.77 9.50
C LEU A 50 9.03 6.88 10.84
N LEU A 51 9.46 6.09 11.84
CA LEU A 51 8.92 6.17 13.20
C LEU A 51 9.30 7.47 13.93
N LYS A 52 10.37 8.14 13.52
CA LYS A 52 10.81 9.42 14.10
C LYS A 52 10.12 10.62 13.45
N ASP A 53 9.61 10.47 12.23
CA ASP A 53 8.89 11.53 11.56
C ASP A 53 7.42 11.58 12.00
N ARG A 54 7.04 12.72 12.60
CA ARG A 54 5.69 12.98 13.10
C ARG A 54 4.64 12.92 11.99
N PHE A 55 4.98 13.36 10.78
CA PHE A 55 4.03 13.31 9.66
C PHE A 55 3.77 11.87 9.24
N ASN A 56 4.82 11.06 9.04
CA ASN A 56 4.69 9.64 8.71
C ASN A 56 3.91 8.85 9.78
N VAL A 57 4.17 9.11 11.07
CA VAL A 57 3.39 8.50 12.16
C VAL A 57 1.92 8.93 12.11
N TRP A 58 1.65 10.22 11.87
CA TRP A 58 0.28 10.72 11.77
C TRP A 58 -0.48 10.12 10.59
N ILE A 59 0.10 10.14 9.38
CA ILE A 59 -0.57 9.62 8.19
C ILE A 59 -0.73 8.11 8.28
N SER A 60 0.21 7.37 8.88
CA SER A 60 0.06 5.93 9.10
C SER A 60 -1.12 5.59 10.01
N ARG A 61 -1.46 6.46 10.98
CA ARG A 61 -2.63 6.27 11.86
C ARG A 61 -3.93 6.74 11.22
N TRP A 62 -3.88 7.80 10.43
CA TRP A 62 -5.05 8.52 9.93
C TRP A 62 -5.18 8.52 8.41
N TYR A 63 -4.57 7.56 7.70
CA TYR A 63 -4.50 7.50 6.24
C TYR A 63 -5.88 7.56 5.56
N TYR A 64 -6.93 7.10 6.24
CA TYR A 64 -8.30 7.12 5.73
C TYR A 64 -8.92 8.52 5.78
N LEU A 65 -8.49 9.43 6.66
CA LEU A 65 -9.06 10.77 6.78
C LEU A 65 -8.89 11.59 5.49
N PRO A 66 -7.68 11.73 4.89
CA PRO A 66 -7.53 12.42 3.62
C PRO A 66 -8.39 11.82 2.49
N GLN A 67 -8.48 10.48 2.43
CA GLN A 67 -9.28 9.79 1.40
C GLN A 67 -10.78 10.03 1.57
N ILE A 68 -11.31 9.93 2.80
CA ILE A 68 -12.72 10.20 3.06
C ILE A 68 -13.05 11.66 2.78
N THR A 69 -12.22 12.59 3.24
CA THR A 69 -12.41 14.03 2.99
C THR A 69 -12.43 14.34 1.49
N LEU A 70 -11.48 13.78 0.72
CA LEU A 70 -11.46 13.94 -0.73
C LEU A 70 -12.70 13.31 -1.38
N GLY A 71 -13.09 12.11 -0.96
CA GLY A 71 -14.26 11.42 -1.49
C GLY A 71 -15.55 12.21 -1.27
N VAL A 72 -15.77 12.74 -0.07
CA VAL A 72 -16.92 13.59 0.24
C VAL A 72 -16.88 14.87 -0.59
N ALA A 73 -15.73 15.52 -0.71
CA ALA A 73 -15.60 16.72 -1.54
C ALA A 73 -15.97 16.44 -3.01
N LEU A 74 -15.41 15.38 -3.61
CA LEU A 74 -15.70 15.02 -5.00
C LEU A 74 -17.19 14.66 -5.20
N LEU A 75 -17.81 14.01 -4.23
CA LEU A 75 -19.23 13.68 -4.27
C LEU A 75 -20.11 14.94 -4.21
N LEU A 76 -19.77 15.91 -3.36
CA LEU A 76 -20.50 17.16 -3.22
C LEU A 76 -20.37 18.07 -4.45
N PHE A 77 -19.18 18.15 -5.05
CA PHE A 77 -18.91 19.07 -6.16
C PHE A 77 -19.16 18.46 -7.55
N GLY A 78 -19.01 17.14 -7.71
CA GLY A 78 -19.07 16.45 -9.01
C GLY A 78 -20.03 15.25 -9.06
N GLY A 79 -20.73 14.97 -7.97
CA GLY A 79 -21.67 13.86 -7.89
C GLY A 79 -21.03 12.47 -8.00
N TRP A 80 -21.86 11.46 -8.20
CA TRP A 80 -21.44 10.06 -8.23
C TRP A 80 -20.41 9.75 -9.31
N SER A 81 -20.52 10.36 -10.50
CA SER A 81 -19.57 10.10 -11.59
C SER A 81 -18.16 10.52 -11.20
N VAL A 82 -17.95 11.77 -10.80
CA VAL A 82 -16.62 12.27 -10.42
C VAL A 82 -16.06 11.52 -9.21
N PHE A 83 -16.90 11.19 -8.23
CA PHE A 83 -16.52 10.38 -7.09
C PHE A 83 -16.03 8.97 -7.49
N LEU A 84 -16.77 8.26 -8.34
CA LEU A 84 -16.40 6.92 -8.80
C LEU A 84 -15.09 6.93 -9.60
N TRP A 85 -14.91 7.92 -10.47
CA TRP A 85 -13.68 8.07 -11.25
C TRP A 85 -12.48 8.48 -10.38
N GLY A 86 -12.65 9.52 -9.56
CA GLY A 86 -11.57 10.14 -8.78
C GLY A 86 -11.11 9.32 -7.57
N ILE A 87 -11.98 8.47 -7.02
CA ILE A 87 -11.64 7.60 -5.88
C ILE A 87 -11.41 6.17 -6.35
N PHE A 88 -12.45 5.49 -6.85
CA PHE A 88 -12.38 4.04 -7.08
C PHE A 88 -11.56 3.67 -8.30
N LEU A 89 -11.89 4.20 -9.48
CA LEU A 89 -11.16 3.85 -10.70
C LEU A 89 -9.70 4.28 -10.59
N ARG A 90 -9.44 5.51 -10.15
CA ARG A 90 -8.09 6.03 -9.89
C ARG A 90 -7.30 5.13 -8.93
N THR A 91 -7.93 4.60 -7.88
CA THR A 91 -7.26 3.69 -6.94
C THR A 91 -6.96 2.35 -7.58
N VAL A 92 -7.91 1.73 -8.29
CA VAL A 92 -7.69 0.44 -8.97
C VAL A 92 -6.57 0.55 -9.99
N VAL A 93 -6.58 1.59 -10.84
CA VAL A 93 -5.53 1.84 -11.82
C VAL A 93 -4.18 2.05 -11.13
N GLY A 94 -4.14 2.92 -10.12
CA GLY A 94 -2.91 3.18 -9.38
C GLY A 94 -2.31 1.93 -8.74
N LEU A 95 -3.14 1.09 -8.11
CA LEU A 95 -2.71 -0.19 -7.54
C LEU A 95 -2.10 -1.09 -8.60
N HIS A 96 -2.81 -1.34 -9.72
CA HIS A 96 -2.28 -2.17 -10.79
C HIS A 96 -1.00 -1.60 -11.42
N SER A 97 -0.89 -0.28 -11.59
CA SER A 97 0.35 0.34 -12.06
C SER A 97 1.52 0.10 -11.11
N THR A 98 1.30 0.20 -9.79
CA THR A 98 2.38 -0.09 -8.82
C THR A 98 2.73 -1.57 -8.72
N TRP A 99 1.73 -2.44 -8.85
CA TRP A 99 1.89 -3.88 -8.76
C TRP A 99 2.63 -4.50 -9.95
N LEU A 100 2.57 -3.86 -11.11
CA LEU A 100 3.38 -4.22 -12.27
C LEU A 100 4.89 -4.04 -12.05
N VAL A 101 5.31 -3.36 -10.99
CA VAL A 101 6.72 -3.14 -10.63
C VAL A 101 7.27 -4.24 -9.71
N ASN A 102 6.39 -5.00 -9.05
CA ASN A 102 6.77 -6.03 -8.06
C ASN A 102 7.59 -7.18 -8.65
#